data_AF-A0A5C6U0N4-F1
#
_entry.id   AF-A0A5C6U0N4-F1
#
_cell.length_a   1.000
_cell.length_b   1.000
_cell.length_c   1.000
_cell.angle_alpha   90.00
_cell.angle_beta   90.00
_cell.angle_gamma   90.00
#
_symmetry.space_group_name_H-M   'P 1'
#
loop_
_entity.id
_entity.type
_entity.pdbx_description
1 polymer ?
#
loop_
_entity_poly.entity_id
_entity_poly.type
_entity_poly.pdbx_seq_one_letter_code
_entity_poly.pdbx_strand_id
1 'polypeptide(L)'
;MSTRCRDCARCRPAAGRSTTPHSTATSTPSRWSGATGTALSFIADRIDGRDRARYAAAVRADRSRRPDGHPHFEIRPPGARPEHMVIRHVHPFDAATFGYDLFDPDRSYRAEVDAALRSGGYVATAPLLLARDRDNPMAPALSSVVIRAATYRTPLPPADEADRLASATGVVGIAFRTAELLRSVIPPEQLNWLHLHIVDVQAEQEGRHALVFDSSWLAPGASRAAGTPVQHYRLPVADREWRVEIGLQPDAASRRRTTPACSPRCSACC
;
A
#
# COMPACT_ATOMS: atom_id res chain seq x y z
N MET A 1 -63.11 14.91 -2.06
CA MET A 1 -63.28 13.51 -1.61
C MET A 1 -61.96 13.03 -1.03
N SER A 2 -61.90 12.86 0.29
CA SER A 2 -60.73 12.33 1.00
C SER A 2 -60.73 10.81 0.90
N THR A 3 -59.56 10.20 0.70
CA THR A 3 -59.38 8.77 1.00
C THR A 3 -58.25 8.61 2.01
N ARG A 4 -58.60 7.91 3.09
CA ARG A 4 -57.95 7.84 4.38
C ARG A 4 -56.84 6.79 4.44
N CYS A 5 -55.96 7.00 5.42
CA CYS A 5 -55.10 6.01 6.08
C CYS A 5 -55.83 4.73 6.52
N ARG A 6 -55.10 3.59 6.47
CA ARG A 6 -55.12 2.40 7.34
C ARG A 6 -53.81 1.63 7.07
N ASP A 7 -53.10 0.97 7.98
CA ASP A 7 -53.19 0.76 9.42
C ASP A 7 -51.83 0.23 9.90
N CYS A 8 -51.49 0.53 11.16
CA CYS A 8 -50.42 -0.09 11.92
C CYS A 8 -50.83 -1.49 12.42
N ALA A 9 -49.91 -2.46 12.46
CA ALA A 9 -49.52 -3.17 13.70
C ALA A 9 -48.70 -4.47 13.48
N ARG A 10 -47.55 -4.50 14.16
CA ARG A 10 -47.01 -5.58 15.04
C ARG A 10 -46.96 -7.02 14.52
N CYS A 11 -45.73 -7.55 14.46
CA CYS A 11 -45.36 -8.82 15.10
C CYS A 11 -43.86 -8.79 15.45
N ARG A 12 -43.53 -9.06 16.72
CA ARG A 12 -42.18 -9.24 17.30
C ARG A 12 -41.96 -10.75 17.56
N PRO A 13 -40.74 -11.22 17.89
CA PRO A 13 -40.03 -12.28 17.16
C PRO A 13 -40.16 -13.68 17.80
N ALA A 14 -39.98 -14.72 16.99
CA ALA A 14 -39.78 -16.08 17.47
C ALA A 14 -38.28 -16.38 17.60
N ALA A 15 -37.87 -16.80 18.80
CA ALA A 15 -36.53 -17.26 19.12
C ALA A 15 -36.29 -18.66 18.52
N GLY A 16 -35.36 -18.77 17.57
CA GLY A 16 -34.88 -20.04 17.02
C GLY A 16 -33.40 -20.21 17.36
N ARG A 17 -33.06 -21.30 18.05
CA ARG A 17 -31.70 -21.70 18.40
C ARG A 17 -30.98 -22.13 17.11
N SER A 18 -29.93 -21.40 16.71
CA SER A 18 -29.03 -21.83 15.64
C SER A 18 -27.76 -22.42 16.23
N THR A 19 -27.57 -23.71 15.98
CA THR A 19 -26.32 -24.46 16.12
C THR A 19 -25.21 -23.80 15.31
N THR A 20 -24.05 -23.62 15.92
CA THR A 20 -22.83 -23.07 15.29
C THR A 20 -22.10 -24.13 14.45
N PRO A 21 -21.86 -23.89 13.14
CA PRO A 21 -20.68 -24.40 12.47
C PRO A 21 -19.56 -23.35 12.53
N HIS A 22 -18.32 -23.85 12.65
CA HIS A 22 -17.09 -23.05 12.63
C HIS A 22 -17.02 -22.11 11.41
N SER A 23 -16.83 -20.82 11.67
CA SER A 23 -16.54 -19.81 10.66
C SER A 23 -15.03 -19.52 10.65
N THR A 24 -14.32 -20.05 9.65
CA THR A 24 -13.03 -19.54 9.20
C THR A 24 -13.26 -18.58 8.05
N ALA A 25 -13.47 -17.30 8.38
CA ALA A 25 -13.24 -16.16 7.49
C ALA A 25 -13.24 -14.91 8.38
N THR A 26 -12.06 -14.52 8.87
CA THR A 26 -11.90 -13.24 9.55
C THR A 26 -12.04 -12.14 8.49
N SER A 27 -13.26 -11.61 8.37
CA SER A 27 -13.54 -10.41 7.59
C SER A 27 -12.70 -9.26 8.12
N THR A 28 -11.78 -8.75 7.29
CA THR A 28 -11.02 -7.53 7.57
C THR A 28 -12.01 -6.36 7.78
N PRO A 29 -11.89 -5.57 8.86
CA PRO A 29 -12.82 -4.47 9.11
C PRO A 29 -12.79 -3.44 7.97
N SER A 30 -13.98 -2.89 7.68
CA SER A 30 -14.41 -2.09 6.52
C SER A 30 -13.71 -0.74 6.30
N ARG A 31 -12.55 -0.48 6.93
CA ARG A 31 -11.79 0.76 6.73
C ARG A 31 -10.94 0.75 5.44
N TRP A 32 -10.83 -0.41 4.78
CA TRP A 32 -9.98 -0.62 3.60
C TRP A 32 -10.74 -1.15 2.38
N SER A 33 -12.05 -0.96 2.31
CA SER A 33 -12.90 -1.52 1.23
C SER A 33 -12.55 -1.01 -0.18
N GLY A 34 -11.74 0.06 -0.31
CA GLY A 34 -11.25 0.56 -1.60
C GLY A 34 -9.86 0.06 -2.03
N ALA A 35 -9.13 -0.66 -1.16
CA ALA A 35 -7.73 -1.04 -1.42
C ALA A 35 -7.56 -2.46 -1.99
N THR A 36 -8.65 -3.21 -2.15
CA THR A 36 -8.65 -4.60 -2.59
C THR A 36 -8.34 -4.69 -4.09
N GLY A 37 -7.07 -4.54 -4.44
CA GLY A 37 -6.55 -4.61 -5.81
C GLY A 37 -5.31 -3.75 -6.07
N THR A 38 -5.06 -2.74 -5.23
CA THR A 38 -4.05 -1.69 -5.46
C THR A 38 -2.73 -1.91 -4.70
N ALA A 39 -2.73 -2.84 -3.75
CA ALA A 39 -1.61 -3.05 -2.85
C ALA A 39 -1.05 -4.48 -2.93
N LEU A 40 0.28 -4.57 -2.94
CA LEU A 40 1.01 -5.83 -2.75
C LEU A 40 1.35 -5.98 -1.28
N SER A 41 0.95 -7.08 -0.66
CA SER A 41 1.32 -7.40 0.73
C SER A 41 2.34 -8.53 0.75
N PHE A 42 3.27 -8.51 1.70
CA PHE A 42 4.28 -9.56 1.81
C PHE A 42 4.71 -9.83 3.26
N ILE A 43 5.28 -11.01 3.47
CA ILE A 43 6.03 -11.37 4.67
C ILE A 43 7.40 -11.84 4.23
N ALA A 44 8.45 -11.26 4.80
CA ALA A 44 9.83 -11.69 4.63
C ALA A 44 10.38 -12.24 5.94
N ASP A 45 11.03 -13.39 5.86
CA ASP A 45 11.66 -14.01 7.02
C ASP A 45 13.14 -13.65 7.09
N ARG A 46 13.62 -13.41 8.30
CA ARG A 46 15.03 -13.23 8.61
C ARG A 46 15.70 -14.58 8.77
N ILE A 47 16.83 -14.79 8.09
CA ILE A 47 17.52 -16.09 8.05
C ILE A 47 19.01 -15.87 8.29
N ASP A 48 19.59 -16.68 9.18
CA ASP A 48 21.04 -16.79 9.30
C ASP A 48 21.63 -17.42 8.02
N GLY A 49 22.75 -16.90 7.54
CA GLY A 49 23.42 -17.39 6.33
C GLY A 49 23.68 -18.89 6.33
N ARG A 50 23.97 -19.48 7.51
CA ARG A 50 24.22 -20.93 7.67
C ARG A 50 22.96 -21.77 7.45
N ASP A 51 21.78 -21.18 7.66
CA ASP A 51 20.49 -21.85 7.52
C ASP A 51 19.86 -21.72 6.13
N ARG A 52 20.46 -20.94 5.23
CA ARG A 52 19.93 -20.63 3.89
C ARG A 52 19.50 -21.88 3.11
N ALA A 53 20.36 -22.91 3.08
CA ALA A 53 20.08 -24.13 2.32
C ALA A 53 18.94 -24.96 2.93
N ARG A 54 18.96 -25.13 4.26
CA ARG A 54 17.91 -25.81 5.03
C ARG A 54 16.56 -25.13 4.83
N TYR A 55 16.55 -23.80 4.92
CA TYR A 55 15.36 -23.00 4.70
C TYR A 55 14.82 -23.17 3.28
N ALA A 56 15.66 -23.06 2.24
CA ALA A 56 15.21 -23.26 0.86
C ALA A 56 14.62 -24.67 0.61
N ALA A 57 15.22 -25.71 1.19
CA ALA A 57 14.69 -27.07 1.13
C ALA A 57 13.32 -27.21 1.82
N ALA A 58 13.16 -26.60 3.00
CA ALA A 58 11.89 -26.60 3.73
C ALA A 58 10.76 -25.93 2.92
N VAL A 59 11.06 -24.83 2.23
CA VAL A 59 10.09 -24.14 1.38
C VAL A 59 9.69 -24.96 0.17
N ARG A 60 10.65 -25.63 -0.47
CA ARG A 60 10.37 -26.51 -1.60
C ARG A 60 9.41 -27.64 -1.22
N ALA A 61 9.53 -28.14 0.02
CA ALA A 61 8.69 -29.21 0.56
C ALA A 61 7.39 -28.72 1.21
N ASP A 62 7.17 -27.41 1.40
CA ASP A 62 5.98 -26.88 2.06
C ASP A 62 4.73 -27.05 1.21
N ARG A 63 3.85 -27.96 1.63
CA ARG A 63 2.58 -28.27 0.96
C ARG A 63 1.36 -27.58 1.55
N SER A 64 1.54 -26.67 2.50
CA SER A 64 0.45 -26.01 3.22
C SER A 64 -0.51 -25.22 2.32
N ARG A 65 0.00 -24.67 1.20
CA ARG A 65 -0.81 -23.93 0.22
C ARG A 65 -0.83 -24.53 -1.19
N ARG A 66 0.13 -25.39 -1.53
CA ARG A 66 0.24 -26.04 -2.83
C ARG A 66 0.53 -27.53 -2.63
N PRO A 67 -0.31 -28.46 -3.12
CA PRO A 67 -0.10 -29.90 -2.93
C PRO A 67 1.27 -30.41 -3.39
N ASP A 68 1.82 -29.80 -4.46
CA ASP A 68 3.12 -30.14 -5.04
C ASP A 68 4.30 -29.40 -4.38
N GLY A 69 4.02 -28.54 -3.40
CA GLY A 69 5.00 -27.66 -2.77
C GLY A 69 5.48 -26.52 -3.69
N HIS A 70 6.75 -26.17 -3.55
CA HIS A 70 7.40 -25.09 -4.29
C HIS A 70 8.73 -25.56 -4.92
N PRO A 71 8.73 -26.55 -5.83
CA PRO A 71 9.94 -27.24 -6.30
C PRO A 71 10.98 -26.29 -6.92
N HIS A 72 10.54 -25.19 -7.54
CA HIS A 72 11.40 -24.19 -8.17
C HIS A 72 11.75 -23.00 -7.26
N PHE A 73 11.50 -23.10 -5.96
CA PHE A 73 11.84 -22.02 -5.04
C PHE A 73 13.35 -21.81 -4.97
N GLU A 74 13.75 -20.54 -5.11
CA GLU A 74 15.14 -20.09 -4.97
C GLU A 74 15.18 -18.75 -4.25
N ILE A 75 16.21 -18.58 -3.41
CA ILE A 75 16.52 -17.29 -2.78
C ILE A 75 17.33 -16.47 -3.77
N ARG A 76 16.79 -15.31 -4.16
CA ARG A 76 17.36 -14.42 -5.19
C ARG A 76 17.68 -13.04 -4.62
N PRO A 77 18.82 -12.42 -4.97
CA PRO A 77 19.87 -12.95 -5.85
C PRO A 77 20.63 -14.14 -5.20
N PRO A 78 21.33 -14.96 -6.00
CA PRO A 78 22.18 -16.01 -5.46
C PRO A 78 23.35 -15.42 -4.66
N GLY A 79 24.04 -16.26 -3.89
CA GLY A 79 25.22 -15.87 -3.11
C GLY A 79 25.02 -16.00 -1.60
N ALA A 80 26.07 -16.49 -0.94
CA ALA A 80 26.11 -16.63 0.51
C ALA A 80 26.36 -15.28 1.17
N ARG A 81 25.52 -14.93 2.14
CA ARG A 81 25.64 -13.73 2.96
C ARG A 81 25.45 -14.13 4.44
N PRO A 82 25.98 -13.36 5.40
CA PRO A 82 25.80 -13.66 6.82
C PRO A 82 24.32 -13.72 7.25
N GLU A 83 23.46 -13.00 6.52
CA GLU A 83 22.06 -12.83 6.84
C GLU A 83 21.26 -12.59 5.57
N HIS A 84 20.01 -13.05 5.56
CA HIS A 84 19.04 -12.86 4.48
C HIS A 84 17.69 -12.39 5.02
N MET A 85 16.95 -11.62 4.22
CA MET A 85 15.58 -11.19 4.51
C MET A 85 14.67 -11.59 3.35
N VAL A 86 14.22 -12.84 3.35
CA VAL A 86 13.62 -13.47 2.15
C VAL A 86 12.11 -13.38 2.18
N ILE A 87 11.52 -12.80 1.13
CA ILE A 87 10.08 -12.77 0.94
C ILE A 87 9.55 -14.19 0.76
N ARG A 88 8.76 -14.66 1.74
CA ARG A 88 8.11 -15.97 1.75
C ARG A 88 6.64 -15.91 1.37
N HIS A 89 5.97 -14.83 1.70
CA HIS A 89 4.57 -14.65 1.35
C HIS A 89 4.43 -13.38 0.55
N VAL A 90 3.66 -13.45 -0.53
CA VAL A 90 3.30 -12.27 -1.32
C VAL A 90 1.87 -12.45 -1.83
N HIS A 91 1.05 -11.41 -1.70
CA HIS A 91 -0.31 -11.39 -2.20
C HIS A 91 -0.61 -10.06 -2.94
N PRO A 92 -1.16 -10.10 -4.17
CA PRO A 92 -1.40 -11.30 -4.97
C PRO A 92 -0.09 -12.06 -5.28
N PHE A 93 -0.19 -13.36 -5.57
CA PHE A 93 1.01 -14.16 -5.80
C PHE A 93 1.80 -13.60 -6.99
N ASP A 94 3.09 -13.36 -6.77
CA ASP A 94 4.02 -12.89 -7.78
C ASP A 94 5.31 -13.70 -7.72
N ALA A 95 5.59 -14.45 -8.78
CA ALA A 95 6.78 -15.29 -8.86
C ALA A 95 8.06 -14.46 -8.91
N ALA A 96 8.04 -13.22 -9.38
CA ALA A 96 9.22 -12.36 -9.42
C ALA A 96 9.65 -11.92 -8.01
N THR A 97 8.68 -11.72 -7.11
CA THR A 97 8.90 -11.31 -5.71
C THR A 97 9.04 -12.51 -4.75
N PHE A 98 8.37 -13.63 -5.01
CA PHE A 98 8.48 -14.82 -4.17
C PHE A 98 9.92 -15.37 -4.16
N GLY A 99 10.54 -15.45 -2.98
CA GLY A 99 11.94 -15.82 -2.81
C GLY A 99 12.95 -14.69 -3.04
N TYR A 100 12.49 -13.47 -3.29
CA TYR A 100 13.38 -12.32 -3.38
C TYR A 100 13.87 -11.91 -1.98
N ASP A 101 15.16 -11.65 -1.89
CA ASP A 101 15.87 -11.26 -0.67
C ASP A 101 15.97 -9.74 -0.59
N LEU A 102 15.36 -9.14 0.43
CA LEU A 102 15.41 -7.69 0.67
C LEU A 102 16.81 -7.22 1.10
N PHE A 103 17.74 -8.13 1.40
CA PHE A 103 19.16 -7.81 1.57
C PHE A 103 19.98 -8.07 0.30
N ASP A 104 19.34 -7.89 -0.87
CA ASP A 104 20.01 -7.74 -2.15
C ASP A 104 21.02 -6.57 -2.09
N PRO A 105 22.33 -6.81 -2.29
CA PRO A 105 23.36 -5.77 -2.23
C PRO A 105 23.25 -4.74 -3.35
N ASP A 106 22.61 -5.10 -4.47
CA ASP A 106 22.48 -4.23 -5.64
C ASP A 106 21.24 -3.33 -5.54
N ARG A 107 20.52 -3.38 -4.42
CA ARG A 107 19.30 -2.59 -4.18
C ARG A 107 19.32 -1.93 -2.80
N SER A 108 18.62 -0.80 -2.69
CA SER A 108 18.55 -0.01 -1.46
C SER A 108 17.26 -0.31 -0.69
N TYR A 109 17.15 -1.54 -0.15
CA TYR A 109 16.01 -1.96 0.69
C TYR A 109 16.37 -2.14 2.17
N ARG A 110 17.65 -2.43 2.45
CA ARG A 110 18.11 -2.86 3.77
C ARG A 110 17.93 -1.79 4.85
N ALA A 111 18.18 -0.52 4.55
CA ALA A 111 18.14 0.55 5.55
C ALA A 111 16.78 0.65 6.27
N GLU A 112 15.69 0.62 5.50
CA GLU A 112 14.33 0.71 6.04
C GLU A 112 13.86 -0.63 6.65
N VAL A 113 14.41 -1.77 6.23
CA VAL A 113 14.20 -3.05 6.93
C VAL A 113 14.87 -3.00 8.30
N ASP A 114 16.15 -2.62 8.38
CA ASP A 114 16.90 -2.52 9.63
C ASP A 114 16.26 -1.51 10.58
N ALA A 115 15.76 -0.38 10.06
CA ALA A 115 15.01 0.60 10.85
C ALA A 115 13.72 0.00 11.43
N ALA A 116 12.97 -0.80 10.67
CA ALA A 116 11.77 -1.47 11.18
C ALA A 116 12.11 -2.46 12.31
N LEU A 117 13.19 -3.23 12.15
CA LEU A 117 13.65 -4.18 13.18
C LEU A 117 14.03 -3.47 14.48
N ARG A 118 14.75 -2.34 14.39
CA ARG A 118 15.22 -1.55 15.54
C ARG A 118 14.10 -0.77 16.23
N SER A 119 13.15 -0.22 15.48
CA SER A 119 12.11 0.66 16.05
C SER A 119 10.95 -0.10 16.68
N GLY A 120 10.56 -1.25 16.11
CA GLY A 120 9.31 -1.94 16.47
C GLY A 120 8.03 -1.20 16.05
N GLY A 121 8.16 -0.09 15.33
CA GLY A 121 7.07 0.67 14.75
C GLY A 121 6.87 0.39 13.27
N TYR A 122 6.02 1.21 12.64
CA TYR A 122 5.89 1.24 11.19
C TYR A 122 7.01 2.09 10.57
N VAL A 123 7.63 1.58 9.52
CA VAL A 123 8.65 2.29 8.75
C VAL A 123 8.22 2.34 7.28
N ALA A 124 8.17 3.54 6.72
CA ALA A 124 7.93 3.75 5.29
C ALA A 124 9.25 3.84 4.52
N THR A 125 9.18 3.62 3.22
CA THR A 125 10.31 3.87 2.32
C THR A 125 10.22 5.23 1.64
N ALA A 126 11.37 5.76 1.25
CA ALA A 126 11.40 6.68 0.11
C ALA A 126 10.78 5.99 -1.14
N PRO A 127 10.36 6.76 -2.15
CA PRO A 127 9.88 6.19 -3.41
C PRO A 127 10.93 5.25 -4.03
N LEU A 128 10.53 4.02 -4.36
CA LEU A 128 11.40 2.97 -4.86
C LEU A 128 10.72 2.11 -5.94
N LEU A 129 11.53 1.29 -6.61
CA LEU A 129 11.04 0.18 -7.44
C LEU A 129 10.83 -1.06 -6.60
N LEU A 130 9.68 -1.71 -6.74
CA LEU A 130 9.42 -2.99 -6.08
C LEU A 130 10.35 -4.07 -6.65
N ALA A 131 10.57 -5.12 -5.85
CA ALA A 131 11.39 -6.26 -6.24
C ALA A 131 11.03 -6.83 -7.63
N ARG A 132 9.75 -6.86 -7.98
CA ARG A 132 9.28 -7.34 -9.29
C ARG A 132 9.65 -6.46 -10.48
N ASP A 133 9.87 -5.16 -10.25
CA ASP A 133 10.17 -4.18 -11.29
C ASP A 133 11.63 -3.71 -11.25
N ARG A 134 12.44 -4.34 -10.40
CA ARG A 134 13.81 -3.92 -10.05
C ARG A 134 14.78 -3.78 -11.24
N ASP A 135 14.44 -4.37 -12.38
CA ASP A 135 15.25 -4.37 -13.60
C ASP A 135 14.78 -3.31 -14.62
N ASN A 136 13.77 -2.51 -14.27
CA ASN A 136 13.28 -1.39 -15.07
C ASN A 136 13.88 -0.06 -14.60
N PRO A 137 13.95 0.97 -15.47
CA PRO A 137 14.20 2.31 -15.01
C PRO A 137 13.05 2.82 -14.13
N MET A 138 13.37 3.74 -13.21
CA MET A 138 12.34 4.43 -12.44
C MET A 138 11.41 5.20 -13.39
N ALA A 139 10.11 4.93 -13.29
CA ALA A 139 9.08 5.60 -14.08
C ALA A 139 7.85 5.84 -13.20
N PRO A 140 7.02 6.86 -13.51
CA PRO A 140 5.80 7.17 -12.75
C PRO A 140 4.90 5.98 -12.42
N ALA A 141 4.69 5.07 -13.38
CA ALA A 141 3.83 3.89 -13.21
C ALA A 141 4.43 2.82 -12.27
N LEU A 142 5.74 2.88 -12.02
CA LEU A 142 6.48 1.91 -11.19
C LEU A 142 6.90 2.50 -9.85
N SER A 143 6.82 3.82 -9.67
CA SER A 143 7.12 4.49 -8.40
C SER A 143 6.20 3.96 -7.31
N SER A 144 6.82 3.46 -6.23
CA SER A 144 6.12 2.76 -5.16
C SER A 144 6.64 3.18 -3.80
N VAL A 145 5.77 3.11 -2.80
CA VAL A 145 6.14 3.26 -1.40
C VAL A 145 5.76 1.99 -0.66
N VAL A 146 6.61 1.56 0.26
CA VAL A 146 6.38 0.38 1.10
C VAL A 146 6.32 0.80 2.55
N ILE A 147 5.30 0.36 3.28
CA ILE A 147 5.23 0.46 4.74
C ILE A 147 5.51 -0.92 5.32
N ARG A 148 6.43 -1.00 6.27
CA ARG A 148 6.88 -2.24 6.91
C ARG A 148 6.70 -2.19 8.43
N ALA A 149 6.52 -3.35 9.03
CA ALA A 149 6.65 -3.56 10.47
C ALA A 149 7.46 -4.85 10.71
N ALA A 150 8.24 -4.86 11.78
CA ALA A 150 8.98 -6.05 12.19
C ALA A 150 8.05 -7.14 12.76
N THR A 151 8.42 -8.40 12.56
CA THR A 151 7.80 -9.55 13.22
C THR A 151 8.75 -10.07 14.29
N TYR A 152 8.21 -10.49 15.44
CA TYR A 152 8.97 -10.93 16.60
C TYR A 152 8.48 -12.31 17.06
N ARG A 153 9.34 -13.07 17.76
CA ARG A 153 8.94 -14.31 18.45
C ARG A 153 8.00 -14.04 19.63
N THR A 154 7.99 -12.82 20.14
CA THR A 154 7.12 -12.36 21.23
C THR A 154 5.78 -11.86 20.67
N PRO A 155 4.68 -11.93 21.46
CA PRO A 155 3.37 -11.48 21.01
C PRO A 155 3.27 -9.96 20.83
N LEU A 156 4.16 -9.20 21.49
CA LEU A 156 4.28 -7.74 21.38
C LEU A 156 5.73 -7.35 21.10
N PRO A 157 5.98 -6.22 20.42
CA PRO A 157 7.34 -5.69 20.24
C PRO A 157 8.01 -5.48 21.60
N PRO A 158 9.23 -6.00 21.82
CA PRO A 158 10.00 -5.68 23.02
C PRO A 158 10.25 -4.17 23.19
N ALA A 159 10.35 -3.73 24.45
CA ALA A 159 10.59 -2.33 24.80
C ALA A 159 12.00 -1.87 24.42
N ASP A 160 13.00 -2.74 24.65
CA ASP A 160 14.40 -2.45 24.38
C ASP A 160 14.79 -2.83 22.94
N GLU A 161 15.59 -1.98 22.31
CA GLU A 161 16.05 -2.21 20.92
C GLU A 161 16.87 -3.50 20.79
N ALA A 162 17.72 -3.80 21.77
CA ALA A 162 18.52 -5.03 21.77
C ALA A 162 17.63 -6.28 21.77
N ASP A 163 16.57 -6.27 22.58
CA ASP A 163 15.61 -7.38 22.65
C ASP A 163 14.75 -7.47 21.38
N ARG A 164 14.39 -6.33 20.77
CA ARG A 164 13.73 -6.32 19.45
C ARG A 164 14.62 -7.00 18.41
N LEU A 165 15.89 -6.61 18.30
CA LEU A 165 16.82 -7.20 17.35
C LEU A 165 17.06 -8.70 17.61
N ALA A 166 17.16 -9.11 18.87
CA ALA A 166 17.36 -10.51 19.24
C ALA A 166 16.13 -11.39 18.95
N SER A 167 14.92 -10.85 19.14
CA SER A 167 13.66 -11.57 18.96
C SER A 167 13.04 -11.46 17.57
N ALA A 168 13.54 -10.56 16.72
CA ALA A 168 13.05 -10.34 15.37
C ALA A 168 13.15 -11.60 14.49
N THR A 169 12.04 -11.95 13.82
CA THR A 169 11.94 -13.07 12.88
C THR A 169 11.81 -12.63 11.43
N GLY A 170 11.61 -11.33 11.17
CA GLY A 170 11.42 -10.83 9.81
C GLY A 170 10.68 -9.51 9.76
N VAL A 171 10.05 -9.23 8.63
CA VAL A 171 9.18 -8.07 8.42
C VAL A 171 7.91 -8.48 7.68
N VAL A 172 6.81 -7.81 7.99
CA VAL A 172 5.61 -7.75 7.16
C VAL A 172 5.57 -6.39 6.46
N GLY A 173 5.07 -6.34 5.23
CA GLY A 173 4.94 -5.07 4.53
C GLY A 173 3.78 -5.01 3.56
N ILE A 174 3.40 -3.77 3.25
CA ILE A 174 2.43 -3.43 2.23
C ILE A 174 3.05 -2.38 1.31
N ALA A 175 2.95 -2.64 0.01
CA ALA A 175 3.50 -1.82 -1.06
C ALA A 175 2.37 -1.23 -1.89
N PHE A 176 2.47 0.06 -2.17
CA PHE A 176 1.51 0.80 -3.00
C PHE A 176 2.24 1.40 -4.20
N ARG A 177 1.63 1.27 -5.38
CA ARG A 177 1.95 2.18 -6.49
C ARG A 177 1.42 3.56 -6.13
N THR A 178 2.25 4.59 -6.15
CA THR A 178 1.83 5.91 -5.67
C THR A 178 0.74 6.50 -6.58
N ALA A 179 0.88 6.35 -7.89
CA ALA A 179 -0.15 6.77 -8.86
C ALA A 179 -1.52 6.12 -8.62
N GLU A 180 -1.55 4.82 -8.29
CA GLU A 180 -2.80 4.10 -8.03
C GLU A 180 -3.39 4.44 -6.65
N LEU A 181 -2.52 4.59 -5.63
CA LEU A 181 -2.92 5.07 -4.31
C LEU A 181 -3.62 6.42 -4.41
N LEU A 182 -3.02 7.39 -5.11
CA LEU A 182 -3.60 8.72 -5.24
C LEU A 182 -4.90 8.70 -6.06
N ARG A 183 -5.01 7.87 -7.10
CA ARG A 183 -6.27 7.65 -7.83
C ARG A 183 -7.38 7.09 -6.94
N SER A 184 -7.05 6.26 -5.94
CA SER A 184 -8.04 5.68 -5.03
C SER A 184 -8.58 6.67 -4.00
N VAL A 185 -7.81 7.73 -3.68
CA VAL A 185 -8.15 8.69 -2.62
C VAL A 185 -8.75 9.98 -3.20
N ILE A 186 -8.36 10.35 -4.42
CA ILE A 186 -8.77 11.61 -5.05
C ILE A 186 -9.74 11.32 -6.20
N PRO A 187 -10.97 11.87 -6.16
CA PRO A 187 -11.92 11.77 -7.26
C PRO A 187 -11.32 12.27 -8.59
N PRO A 188 -11.53 11.55 -9.71
CA PRO A 188 -11.02 11.95 -11.02
C PRO A 188 -11.39 13.38 -11.43
N GLU A 189 -12.58 13.85 -11.03
CA GLU A 189 -13.06 15.20 -11.32
C GLU A 189 -12.18 16.27 -10.67
N GLN A 190 -11.68 16.00 -9.47
CA GLN A 190 -10.79 16.92 -8.76
C GLN A 190 -9.41 16.98 -9.42
N LEU A 191 -8.90 15.85 -9.92
CA LEU A 191 -7.63 15.78 -10.64
C LEU A 191 -7.64 16.56 -11.96
N ASN A 192 -8.80 16.91 -12.51
CA ASN A 192 -8.91 17.74 -13.71
C ASN A 192 -8.73 19.24 -13.44
N TRP A 193 -8.82 19.69 -12.19
CA TRP A 193 -8.78 21.10 -11.83
C TRP A 193 -7.69 21.41 -10.82
N LEU A 194 -7.24 20.41 -10.07
CA LEU A 194 -6.15 20.50 -9.10
C LEU A 194 -4.87 19.92 -9.68
N HIS A 195 -3.77 20.59 -9.41
CA HIS A 195 -2.42 20.06 -9.58
C HIS A 195 -1.88 19.65 -8.20
N LEU A 196 -1.52 18.39 -8.05
CA LEU A 196 -0.89 17.85 -6.86
C LEU A 196 0.57 17.55 -7.14
N HIS A 197 1.43 17.97 -6.21
CA HIS A 197 2.84 17.64 -6.20
C HIS A 197 3.20 17.14 -4.80
N ILE A 198 3.69 15.90 -4.68
CA ILE A 198 3.96 15.26 -3.39
C ILE A 198 5.41 14.82 -3.36
N VAL A 199 6.15 15.31 -2.37
CA VAL A 199 7.55 14.96 -2.14
C VAL A 199 7.75 14.41 -0.74
N ASP A 200 8.64 13.43 -0.64
CA ASP A 200 9.13 12.89 0.61
C ASP A 200 10.24 13.79 1.16
N VAL A 201 9.98 14.44 2.29
CA VAL A 201 10.86 15.50 2.83
C VAL A 201 12.22 14.93 3.25
N GLN A 202 12.23 13.76 3.88
CA GLN A 202 13.46 13.11 4.31
C GLN A 202 14.29 12.64 3.11
N ALA A 203 13.65 12.05 2.08
CA ALA A 203 14.37 11.62 0.89
C ALA A 203 15.00 12.80 0.14
N GLU A 204 14.32 13.95 0.09
CA GLU A 204 14.84 15.17 -0.51
C GLU A 204 16.08 15.69 0.23
N GLN A 205 16.03 15.70 1.57
CA GLN A 205 17.16 16.08 2.42
C GLN A 205 18.35 15.11 2.30
N GLU A 206 18.08 13.82 2.11
CA GLU A 206 19.08 12.77 1.88
C GLU A 206 19.65 12.81 0.45
N GLY A 207 19.16 13.67 -0.44
CA GLY A 207 19.55 13.69 -1.85
C GLY A 207 19.12 12.44 -2.63
N ARG A 208 18.14 11.70 -2.12
CA ARG A 208 17.54 10.52 -2.77
C ARG A 208 16.38 10.94 -3.67
N HIS A 209 15.92 10.02 -4.50
CA HIS A 209 14.70 10.22 -5.27
C HIS A 209 13.50 10.45 -4.32
N ALA A 210 12.98 11.67 -4.32
CA ALA A 210 12.00 12.13 -3.34
C ALA A 210 10.58 12.33 -3.89
N LEU A 211 10.41 12.39 -5.22
CA LEU A 211 9.11 12.63 -5.82
C LEU A 211 8.20 11.41 -5.63
N VAL A 212 7.19 11.56 -4.77
CA VAL A 212 6.20 10.53 -4.47
C VAL A 212 5.15 10.50 -5.56
N PHE A 213 4.67 11.67 -5.98
CA PHE A 213 3.61 11.81 -6.99
C PHE A 213 3.62 13.20 -7.61
N ASP A 214 3.27 13.28 -8.89
CA ASP A 214 2.93 14.52 -9.58
C ASP A 214 1.71 14.32 -10.47
N SER A 215 0.81 15.31 -10.55
CA SER A 215 -0.39 15.23 -11.40
C SER A 215 -0.08 14.94 -12.88
N SER A 216 1.08 15.37 -13.38
CA SER A 216 1.53 15.06 -14.75
C SER A 216 1.67 13.56 -15.04
N TRP A 217 1.79 12.72 -14.00
CA TRP A 217 1.90 11.27 -14.12
C TRP A 217 0.59 10.60 -14.55
N LEU A 218 -0.56 11.21 -14.22
CA LEU A 218 -1.88 10.68 -14.57
C LEU A 218 -2.45 11.34 -15.82
N ALA A 219 -2.12 12.61 -16.04
CA ALA A 219 -2.58 13.40 -17.17
C ALA A 219 -1.38 14.15 -17.77
N PRO A 220 -0.84 13.70 -18.91
CA PRO A 220 0.27 14.38 -19.59
C PRO A 220 -0.08 15.86 -19.86
N GLY A 221 0.83 16.76 -19.49
CA GLY A 221 0.61 18.21 -19.60
C GLY A 221 -0.14 18.86 -18.43
N ALA A 222 -0.62 18.06 -17.45
CA ALA A 222 -1.10 18.63 -16.19
C ALA A 222 0.04 19.43 -15.55
N SER A 223 -0.26 20.68 -15.22
CA SER A 223 0.69 21.63 -14.67
C SER A 223 -0.05 22.56 -13.72
N ARG A 224 0.70 23.24 -12.86
CA ARG A 224 0.14 24.26 -11.97
C ARG A 224 0.02 25.59 -12.71
N ALA A 225 -1.14 26.24 -12.60
CA ALA A 225 -1.35 27.57 -13.14
C ALA A 225 -0.46 28.62 -12.43
N ALA A 226 0.29 29.38 -13.20
CA ALA A 226 1.16 30.43 -12.69
C ALA A 226 0.35 31.54 -11.99
N GLY A 227 0.89 32.10 -10.92
CA GLY A 227 0.26 33.19 -10.17
C GLY A 227 -0.99 32.80 -9.35
N THR A 228 -1.32 31.51 -9.28
CA THR A 228 -2.43 31.02 -8.45
C THR A 228 -1.96 30.63 -7.05
N PRO A 229 -2.79 30.79 -5.99
CA PRO A 229 -2.44 30.34 -4.65
C PRO A 229 -2.14 28.84 -4.61
N VAL A 230 -1.16 28.47 -3.78
CA VAL A 230 -0.74 27.09 -3.56
C VAL A 230 -0.90 26.78 -2.09
N GLN A 231 -1.58 25.68 -1.80
CA GLN A 231 -1.69 25.16 -0.43
C GLN A 231 -0.61 24.14 -0.18
N HIS A 232 0.05 24.23 0.97
CA HIS A 232 1.08 23.28 1.41
C HIS A 232 0.60 22.55 2.65
N TYR A 233 0.67 21.22 2.63
CA TYR A 233 0.34 20.36 3.76
C TYR A 233 1.52 19.45 4.08
N ARG A 234 1.69 19.15 5.37
CA ARG A 234 2.60 18.10 5.85
C ARG A 234 1.77 16.91 6.29
N LEU A 235 2.04 15.75 5.72
CA LEU A 235 1.34 14.51 6.00
C LEU A 235 2.33 13.51 6.61
N PRO A 236 2.16 13.12 7.89
CA PRO A 236 2.94 12.03 8.46
C PRO A 236 2.57 10.69 7.79
N VAL A 237 3.57 9.94 7.35
CA VAL A 237 3.43 8.62 6.73
C VAL A 237 4.43 7.67 7.39
N ALA A 238 3.93 6.88 8.34
CA ALA A 238 4.76 6.08 9.24
C ALA A 238 5.82 6.96 9.93
N ASP A 239 7.10 6.69 9.74
CA ASP A 239 8.24 7.45 10.26
C ASP A 239 8.74 8.57 9.32
N ARG A 240 8.01 8.85 8.22
CA ARG A 240 8.36 9.86 7.22
C ARG A 240 7.35 11.00 7.17
N GLU A 241 7.74 12.12 6.57
CA GLU A 241 6.88 13.28 6.34
C GLU A 241 6.79 13.58 4.84
N TRP A 242 5.57 13.65 4.32
CA TRP A 242 5.32 14.10 2.95
C TRP A 242 4.89 15.55 2.94
N ARG A 243 5.48 16.32 2.03
CA ARG A 243 5.01 17.66 1.68
C ARG A 243 4.10 17.54 0.47
N VAL A 244 2.85 17.95 0.63
CA VAL A 244 1.82 17.95 -0.41
C VAL A 244 1.57 19.40 -0.81
N GLU A 245 1.78 19.70 -2.09
CA GLU A 245 1.41 20.99 -2.69
C GLU A 245 0.17 20.80 -3.54
N ILE A 246 -0.84 21.64 -3.30
CA ILE A 246 -2.11 21.64 -4.04
C ILE A 246 -2.27 23.01 -4.69
N GLY A 247 -2.26 23.05 -6.02
CA GLY A 247 -2.53 24.24 -6.82
C GLY A 247 -3.69 24.00 -7.80
N LEU A 248 -4.09 25.04 -8.53
CA LEU A 248 -5.04 24.91 -9.63
C LEU A 248 -4.31 24.54 -10.92
N GLN A 249 -4.93 23.75 -11.78
CA GLN A 249 -4.52 23.60 -13.17
C GLN A 249 -5.00 24.79 -14.01
N PRO A 250 -4.34 25.08 -15.15
CA PRO A 250 -4.88 25.99 -16.16
C PRO A 250 -6.32 25.62 -16.53
N ASP A 251 -7.17 26.62 -16.77
CA ASP A 251 -8.57 26.46 -17.17
C ASP A 251 -9.50 25.77 -16.14
N ALA A 252 -9.05 25.55 -14.90
CA ALA A 252 -9.89 24.99 -13.84
C ALA A 252 -11.21 25.78 -13.63
N ALA A 253 -11.15 27.12 -13.73
CA ALA A 253 -12.30 28.00 -13.55
C ALA A 253 -13.31 27.94 -14.72
N SER A 254 -12.84 27.78 -15.96
CA SER A 254 -13.71 27.67 -17.13
C SER A 254 -14.39 26.30 -17.20
N ARG A 255 -13.72 25.23 -16.76
CA ARG A 255 -14.28 23.85 -16.71
C ARG A 255 -15.34 23.65 -15.63
N ARG A 256 -15.32 24.43 -14.53
CA ARG A 256 -16.41 24.42 -13.53
C ARG A 256 -17.72 25.02 -14.03
N ARG A 257 -17.66 25.90 -15.04
CA ARG A 257 -18.86 26.57 -15.60
C ARG A 257 -19.61 25.72 -16.62
N THR A 258 -19.01 24.65 -17.15
CA THR A 258 -19.59 23.80 -18.21
C THR A 258 -20.28 22.54 -17.71
N THR A 259 -20.42 22.32 -16.40
CA THR A 259 -21.39 21.32 -15.90
C THR A 259 -22.78 21.76 -16.37
N PRO A 260 -23.56 20.93 -17.10
CA PRO A 260 -24.82 21.40 -17.64
C PRO A 260 -25.72 21.79 -16.47
N ALA A 261 -26.10 23.07 -16.42
CA ALA A 261 -27.18 23.51 -15.56
C ALA A 261 -28.39 22.61 -15.88
N CYS A 262 -28.97 22.02 -14.84
CA CYS A 262 -30.21 21.25 -14.96
C CYS A 262 -31.21 22.13 -15.72
N SER A 263 -31.62 21.69 -16.91
CA SER A 263 -32.52 22.45 -17.77
C SER A 263 -33.86 22.64 -17.04
N PRO A 264 -34.35 23.88 -16.83
CA PRO A 264 -35.68 24.11 -16.30
C PRO A 264 -36.69 23.94 -17.44
N ARG A 265 -36.90 22.70 -17.89
CA ARG A 265 -37.97 22.38 -18.84
C ARG A 265 -38.67 21.09 -18.45
N CYS A 266 -39.53 21.21 -17.44
CA CYS A 266 -40.75 20.41 -17.34
C CYS A 266 -41.84 21.27 -16.70
N SER A 267 -42.33 22.24 -17.46
CA SER A 267 -43.60 22.92 -17.22
C SER A 267 -44.39 22.86 -18.52
N ALA A 268 -45.32 21.89 -18.58
CA ALA A 268 -46.50 21.82 -19.44
C ALA A 268 -46.74 20.37 -19.90
N CYS A 269 -47.69 19.70 -19.26
CA CYS A 269 -48.83 19.09 -19.97
C CYS A 269 -50.03 19.19 -19.03
N CYS A 270 -51.07 19.86 -19.54
CA CYS A 270 -52.40 20.02 -18.92
C CYS A 270 -53.11 18.68 -18.73
#